data_AF-A0A1G2CVV3-F1
#
_entry.id   AF-A0A1G2CVV3-F1
#
_cell.length_a   1.000
_cell.length_b   1.000
_cell.length_c   1.000
_cell.angle_alpha   90.00
_cell.angle_beta   90.00
_cell.angle_gamma   90.00
#
_symmetry.space_group_name_H-M   'P 1'
#
loop_
_entity.id
_entity.type
_entity.pdbx_description
1 polymer ?
#
loop_
_entity_poly.entity_id
_entity_poly.type
_entity_poly.pdbx_seq_one_letter_code
_entity_poly.pdbx_strand_id
1 'polypeptide(L)' 'MQFRGLFVSDDVGAQALKNEGYTNVRVTDNAFFLVGIRGCDNTDATRITALVTNSQGKEVTMYACVGWPFKGATVRNP' A
#
# COMPACT_ATOMS: atom_id res chain seq x y z
N MET A 1 -15.81 -8.67 -10.20
CA MET A 1 -14.56 -9.00 -9.47
C MET A 1 -13.41 -8.13 -9.97
N GLN A 2 -12.71 -7.42 -9.08
CA GLN A 2 -11.50 -6.65 -9.39
C GLN A 2 -10.29 -7.60 -9.31
N PHE A 3 -9.89 -8.23 -10.42
CA PHE A 3 -8.65 -9.02 -10.52
C PHE A 3 -7.41 -8.15 -10.83
N ARG A 4 -7.58 -6.82 -10.88
CA ARG A 4 -6.54 -5.85 -11.28
C ARG A 4 -5.39 -5.73 -10.28
N GLY A 5 -5.63 -6.03 -9.00
CA GLY A 5 -4.60 -6.03 -7.95
C GLY A 5 -3.59 -7.18 -8.06
N LEU A 6 -3.90 -8.26 -8.80
CA LEU A 6 -3.03 -9.45 -8.91
C LEU A 6 -1.71 -9.16 -9.67
N PHE A 7 -1.70 -8.13 -10.52
CA PHE A 7 -0.53 -7.70 -11.27
C PHE A 7 0.20 -6.52 -10.62
N VAL A 8 -0.32 -6.01 -9.50
CA VAL A 8 0.39 -5.00 -8.71
C VAL A 8 1.43 -5.75 -7.89
N SER A 9 2.67 -5.75 -8.37
CA SER A 9 3.80 -6.27 -7.59
C SER A 9 3.86 -5.55 -6.24
N ASP A 10 4.07 -6.30 -5.16
CA ASP A 10 4.23 -5.77 -3.80
C ASP A 10 5.28 -4.64 -3.73
N ASP A 11 6.24 -4.67 -4.66
CA ASP A 11 7.27 -3.68 -4.87
C ASP A 11 6.71 -2.26 -5.11
N VAL A 12 5.56 -2.10 -5.77
CA VAL A 12 4.96 -0.77 -6.02
C VAL A 12 4.51 -0.11 -4.72
N GLY A 13 3.88 -0.86 -3.82
CA GLY A 13 3.49 -0.36 -2.50
C GLY A 13 4.71 -0.09 -1.62
N ALA A 14 5.71 -0.96 -1.68
CA ALA A 14 6.95 -0.76 -0.94
C ALA A 14 7.75 0.44 -1.44
N GLN A 15 7.79 0.68 -2.75
CA GLN A 15 8.41 1.87 -3.34
C GLN A 15 7.67 3.15 -2.97
N ALA A 16 6.34 3.13 -2.95
CA ALA A 16 5.55 4.27 -2.48
C ALA A 16 5.91 4.67 -1.05
N LEU A 17 6.01 3.68 -0.15
CA LEU A 17 6.44 3.89 1.23
C LEU A 17 7.87 4.43 1.31
N LYS A 18 8.80 3.91 0.50
CA LYS A 18 10.17 4.44 0.44
C LYS A 18 10.23 5.88 -0.08
N ASN A 19 9.41 6.24 -1.06
CA ASN A 19 9.35 7.59 -1.62
C ASN A 19 8.85 8.62 -0.60
N GLU A 20 7.98 8.20 0.32
CA GLU A 20 7.51 9.01 1.46
C GLU A 20 8.56 9.09 2.61
N GLY A 21 9.72 8.48 2.45
CA GLY A 21 10.81 8.53 3.43
C GLY A 21 10.76 7.44 4.51
N TYR A 22 9.88 6.44 4.36
CA TYR A 22 9.88 5.29 5.26
C TYR A 22 11.00 4.30 4.94
N THR A 23 11.59 3.71 5.97
CA THR A 23 12.68 2.73 5.86
C THR A 23 12.26 1.37 6.44
N ASN A 24 13.05 0.31 6.25
CA ASN A 24 12.73 -1.06 6.71
C ASN A 24 11.32 -1.54 6.32
N VAL A 25 10.92 -1.29 5.07
CA VAL A 25 9.58 -1.65 4.60
C VAL A 25 9.43 -3.17 4.50
N ARG A 26 8.54 -3.74 5.30
CA ARG A 26 8.20 -5.17 5.33
C ARG A 26 6.72 -5.34 5.07
N VAL A 27 6.36 -5.83 3.87
CA VAL A 27 4.97 -6.12 3.52
C VAL A 27 4.48 -7.29 4.36
N THR A 28 3.37 -7.10 5.07
CA THR A 28 2.77 -8.12 5.95
C THR A 28 1.46 -8.67 5.40
N ASP A 29 0.73 -7.90 4.59
CA ASP A 29 -0.54 -8.33 4.00
C ASP A 29 -0.79 -7.63 2.66
N ASN A 30 -1.45 -8.31 1.73
CA ASN A 30 -1.89 -7.73 0.46
C ASN A 30 -3.36 -8.10 0.21
N ALA A 31 -4.20 -7.07 0.17
CA ALA A 31 -5.64 -7.17 0.00
C ALA A 31 -6.06 -6.58 -1.36
N PHE A 32 -6.57 -7.43 -2.25
CA PHE A 32 -7.04 -7.05 -3.60
C PHE A 32 -8.57 -7.00 -3.73
N PHE A 33 -9.30 -7.42 -2.69
CA PHE A 33 -10.77 -7.43 -2.67
C PHE A 33 -11.33 -6.39 -1.70
N LEU A 34 -12.41 -5.69 -2.10
CA LEU A 34 -13.09 -4.65 -1.31
C LEU A 34 -12.14 -3.60 -0.71
N VAL A 35 -11.13 -3.18 -1.46
CA VAL A 35 -10.13 -2.20 -1.01
C VAL A 35 -10.74 -0.88 -0.57
N GLY A 36 -11.83 -0.45 -1.23
CA GLY A 36 -12.61 0.73 -0.86
C GLY A 36 -13.21 0.69 0.55
N ILE A 37 -13.67 -0.48 1.00
CA ILE A 37 -14.21 -0.67 2.37
C ILE A 37 -13.06 -0.77 3.39
N ARG A 38 -11.88 -1.17 2.92
CA ARG A 38 -10.66 -1.32 3.72
C ARG A 38 -9.88 -0.01 3.82
N GLY A 39 -10.53 1.15 3.74
CA GLY A 39 -9.88 2.45 3.95
C GLY A 39 -9.03 2.94 2.79
N CYS A 40 -9.03 2.26 1.64
CA CYS A 40 -8.57 2.81 0.37
C CYS A 40 -9.76 3.40 -0.41
N ASP A 41 -9.52 3.99 -1.57
CA ASP A 41 -10.60 4.47 -2.44
C ASP A 41 -11.22 3.29 -3.24
N ASN A 42 -12.48 3.41 -3.65
CA ASN A 42 -13.14 2.41 -4.51
C ASN A 42 -12.45 2.25 -5.88
N THR A 43 -11.67 3.26 -6.28
CA THR A 43 -10.88 3.24 -7.51
C THR A 43 -9.51 2.58 -7.36
N ASP A 44 -9.09 2.22 -6.13
CA ASP A 44 -7.85 1.49 -5.92
C ASP A 44 -8.01 0.02 -6.30
N ALA A 45 -6.89 -0.61 -6.69
CA ALA A 45 -6.86 -2.00 -7.15
C ALA A 45 -6.35 -2.95 -6.06
N THR A 46 -5.44 -2.49 -5.19
CA THR A 46 -4.87 -3.28 -4.10
C THR A 46 -4.56 -2.40 -2.89
N ARG A 47 -4.69 -2.95 -1.69
CA ARG A 47 -4.21 -2.39 -0.42
C ARG A 47 -3.06 -3.26 0.07
N ILE A 48 -1.89 -2.69 0.19
CA ILE A 48 -0.70 -3.33 0.73
C ILE A 48 -0.52 -2.83 2.16
N THR A 49 -0.46 -3.74 3.12
CA THR A 49 -0.11 -3.42 4.50
C THR A 49 1.36 -3.73 4.70
N ALA A 50 2.11 -2.77 5.25
CA ALA A 50 3.52 -2.95 5.54
C ALA A 50 3.88 -2.39 6.91
N LEU A 51 4.77 -3.08 7.61
CA LEU A 51 5.50 -2.52 8.74
C LEU A 51 6.66 -1.70 8.19
N VAL A 52 6.78 -0.47 8.65
CA VAL A 52 7.82 0.45 8.22
C VAL A 52 8.40 1.20 9.41
N THR A 53 9.63 1.66 9.29
CA THR A 53 10.26 2.57 10.26
C THR A 53 10.08 4.01 9.80
N ASN A 54 9.48 4.85 10.64
CA ASN A 54 9.32 6.28 10.37
C ASN A 54 10.61 7.07 10.64
N SER A 55 10.62 8.36 10.30
CA SER A 55 11.76 9.26 10.54
C SER A 55 12.15 9.44 12.01
N GLN A 56 11.27 9.02 12.95
CA GLN A 56 11.55 9.00 14.39
C GLN A 56 12.15 7.67 14.86
N GLY A 57 12.47 6.76 13.94
CA GLY A 57 13.02 5.44 14.26
C GLY A 57 12.01 4.47 14.89
N LYS A 58 10.71 4.77 14.83
CA LYS A 58 9.65 3.90 15.37
C LYS A 58 9.08 3.02 14.27
N GLU A 59 8.85 1.75 14.60
CA GLU A 59 8.11 0.84 13.73
C GLU A 59 6.62 1.17 13.79
N VAL A 60 6.02 1.42 12.62
CA VAL A 60 4.62 1.76 12.44
C VAL A 60 4.03 0.94 11.31
N THR A 61 2.74 0.60 11.41
CA THR A 61 2.02 -0.09 10.34
C THR A 61 1.46 0.95 9.38
N MET A 62 1.75 0.82 8.10
CA MET A 62 1.26 1.71 7.04
C MET A 62 0.51 0.93 5.96
N TYR A 63 -0.42 1.62 5.31
CA TYR A 63 -1.20 1.08 4.20
C TYR A 63 -0.81 1.82 2.91
N ALA A 64 -0.40 1.08 1.89
CA ALA A 64 -0.21 1.61 0.54
C ALA A 64 -1.40 1.17 -0.33
N CYS A 65 -2.24 2.12 -0.70
CA CYS A 65 -3.33 1.93 -1.64
C CYS A 65 -2.78 2.13 -3.06
N VAL A 66 -2.79 1.09 -3.88
CA VAL A 66 -2.24 1.14 -5.24
C VAL A 66 -3.37 1.09 -6.25
N GLY A 67 -3.41 2.07 -7.13
CA GLY A 67 -4.31 2.10 -8.27
C GLY A 67 -3.74 1.39 -9.50
N TRP A 68 -4.62 0.97 -10.41
CA TRP A 68 -4.24 0.36 -11.69
C TRP A 68 -5.23 0.76 -12.80
N PRO A 69 -4.80 1.08 -14.04
CA PRO A 69 -3.42 1.08 -14.56
C PRO A 69 -2.70 2.44 -14.51
N PHE A 70 -3.41 3.53 -14.20
CA PHE A 70 -2.87 4.91 -14.26
C PHE A 70 -2.90 5.66 -12.93
N LYS A 71 -3.49 5.09 -11.90
CA LYS A 71 -3.60 5.72 -10.59
C LYS A 71 -2.40 5.30 -9.75
N GLY A 72 -1.63 6.28 -9.27
CA GLY A 72 -0.42 6.04 -8.47
C GLY A 72 -0.69 5.31 -7.15
N ALA A 73 0.36 5.13 -6.37
CA ALA A 73 0.26 4.60 -5.02
C ALA A 73 0.05 5.75 -4.01
N THR A 74 -0.89 5.59 -3.09
CA THR A 74 -1.17 6.53 -1.99
C THR A 74 -0.87 5.83 -0.67
N VAL A 75 0.00 6.42 0.14
CA VAL A 75 0.28 5.92 1.49
C VAL A 75 -0.73 6.53 2.47
N ARG A 76 -1.28 5.69 3.34
CA ARG A 76 -2.21 6.07 4.41
C ARG A 76 -1.75 5.45 5.72
N ASN A 77 -1.87 6.24 6.79
CA ASN A 77 -1.78 5.73 8.15
C ASN A 77 -3.16 5.20 8.56
N PRO A 78 -3.27 4.06 9.26
CA PRO A 78 -4.48 3.68 10.00
C PRO A 78 -5.04 4.80 10.90
#